data_AF-A0A7L4QVT6-F1
#
_entry.id   AF-A0A7L4QVT6-F1
#
_cell.length_a   1.000
_cell.length_b   1.000
_cell.length_c   1.000
_cell.angle_alpha   90.00
_cell.angle_beta   90.00
_cell.angle_gamma   90.00
#
_symmetry.space_group_name_H-M   'P 1'
#
loop_
_entity.id
_entity.type
_entity.pdbx_description
1 polymer ?
#
loop_
_entity_poly.entity_id
_entity_poly.type
_entity_poly.pdbx_seq_one_letter_code
_entity_poly.pdbx_strand_id
1 'polypeptide(L)'
;EPHPDKASLAEACPACTLKRKGIYVPYKGKNERELENRRMILSAMKTWKIKLEENVIKSALENTEGDALDSILAAYAAYRALQKSEDDIPLTEGYISEGIIYD
;
A
#
# COMPACT_ATOMS: atom_id res chain seq x y z
N GLU A 1 19.93 -11.53 -4.22
CA GLU A 1 19.12 -11.21 -5.41
C GLU A 1 17.95 -12.18 -5.51
N PRO A 2 16.82 -11.79 -6.13
CA PRO A 2 15.72 -12.72 -6.42
C PRO A 2 16.25 -13.92 -7.21
N HIS A 3 15.99 -15.13 -6.70
CA HIS A 3 16.50 -16.37 -7.31
C HIS A 3 15.42 -16.93 -8.26
N PRO A 4 15.76 -17.29 -9.51
CA PRO A 4 14.77 -17.71 -10.51
C PRO A 4 13.93 -18.92 -10.07
N ASP A 5 14.52 -19.81 -9.27
CA ASP A 5 13.85 -21.01 -8.75
C ASP A 5 13.17 -20.83 -7.38
N LYS A 6 13.13 -19.60 -6.84
CA LYS A 6 12.50 -19.33 -5.54
C LYS A 6 11.37 -18.31 -5.69
N ALA A 7 10.26 -18.58 -5.01
CA ALA A 7 9.19 -17.62 -4.90
C ALA A 7 9.69 -16.35 -4.20
N SER A 8 9.31 -15.19 -4.75
CA SER A 8 9.54 -13.90 -4.11
C SER A 8 8.34 -13.54 -3.25
N LEU A 9 8.58 -13.01 -2.05
CA LEU A 9 7.54 -12.54 -1.13
C LEU A 9 7.67 -11.02 -0.97
N ALA A 10 6.56 -10.32 -1.15
CA ALA A 10 6.45 -8.89 -0.87
C ALA A 10 5.48 -8.69 0.30
N GLU A 11 5.97 -8.14 1.40
CA GLU A 11 5.14 -7.74 2.53
C GLU A 11 4.70 -6.28 2.37
N ALA A 12 3.43 -5.99 2.65
CA ALA A 12 2.89 -4.64 2.59
C ALA A 12 2.28 -4.25 3.94
N CYS A 13 2.62 -3.05 4.42
CA CYS A 13 2.01 -2.44 5.59
C CYS A 13 1.23 -1.18 5.17
N PRO A 14 -0.11 -1.20 5.19
CA PRO A 14 -0.96 -0.05 4.83
C PRO A 14 -0.62 1.22 5.60
N ALA A 15 -0.48 1.13 6.92
CA ALA A 15 -0.16 2.27 7.78
C ALA A 15 1.20 2.89 7.45
N CYS A 16 2.23 2.07 7.18
CA CYS A 16 3.54 2.57 6.76
C CYS A 16 3.49 3.22 5.37
N THR A 17 2.73 2.64 4.45
CA THR A 17 2.50 3.20 3.10
C THR A 17 1.90 4.60 3.20
N LEU A 18 0.85 4.77 4.00
CA LEU A 18 0.22 6.06 4.25
C LEU A 18 1.18 7.05 4.91
N LYS A 19 1.91 6.62 5.96
CA LYS A 19 2.86 7.46 6.69
C LYS A 19 3.93 8.05 5.77
N ARG A 20 4.45 7.26 4.83
CA ARG A 20 5.43 7.72 3.82
C ARG A 20 4.86 8.73 2.83
N LYS A 21 3.56 8.70 2.60
CA LYS A 21 2.82 9.69 1.80
C LYS A 21 2.41 10.92 2.62
N GLY A 22 2.88 11.05 3.86
CA GLY A 22 2.52 12.15 4.77
C GLY A 22 1.10 12.05 5.33
N ILE A 23 0.45 10.89 5.20
CA ILE A 23 -0.91 10.66 5.68
C ILE A 23 -0.83 9.73 6.88
N TYR A 24 -1.16 10.23 8.07
CA TYR A 24 -1.17 9.40 9.28
C TYR A 24 -2.43 9.66 10.08
N VAL A 25 -3.51 8.97 9.71
CA VAL A 25 -4.83 9.09 10.33
C VAL A 25 -5.46 7.70 10.55
N PRO A 26 -6.24 7.51 11.63
CA PRO A 26 -7.00 6.28 11.83
C PRO A 26 -8.18 6.22 10.86
N TYR A 27 -8.31 5.15 10.08
CA TYR A 27 -9.39 4.99 9.10
C TYR A 27 -10.27 3.76 9.36
N LYS A 28 -9.94 2.95 10.37
CA LYS A 28 -10.72 1.79 10.80
C LYS A 28 -11.67 2.20 11.91
N GLY A 29 -12.95 1.94 11.72
CA GLY A 29 -14.01 2.30 12.65
C GLY A 29 -15.31 2.70 11.95
N LYS A 30 -16.37 2.80 12.76
CA LYS A 30 -17.74 3.10 12.29
C LYS A 30 -18.12 4.56 12.44
N ASN A 31 -17.27 5.42 13.02
CA ASN A 31 -17.66 6.81 13.26
C ASN A 31 -17.38 7.66 12.02
N GLU A 32 -18.02 8.83 12.00
CA GLU A 32 -17.91 9.79 10.90
C GLU A 32 -16.46 10.21 10.63
N ARG A 33 -15.65 10.35 11.69
CA ARG A 33 -14.23 10.66 11.59
C ARG A 33 -13.47 9.64 10.74
N GLU A 34 -13.70 8.35 10.96
CA GLU A 34 -13.02 7.29 10.21
C GLU A 34 -13.52 7.20 8.76
N LEU A 35 -14.81 7.47 8.52
CA LEU A 35 -15.34 7.61 7.17
C LEU A 35 -14.68 8.76 6.41
N GLU A 36 -14.56 9.94 7.03
CA GLU A 36 -13.91 11.08 6.41
C GLU A 36 -12.41 10.83 6.16
N ASN A 37 -11.73 10.14 7.08
CA ASN A 37 -10.35 9.72 6.87
C ASN A 37 -10.21 8.76 5.68
N ARG A 38 -11.14 7.82 5.48
CA ARG A 38 -11.18 6.95 4.29
C ARG A 38 -11.38 7.76 3.00
N ARG A 39 -12.29 8.76 3.00
CA ARG A 39 -12.49 9.69 1.87
C ARG A 39 -11.22 10.47 1.55
N MET A 40 -10.56 11.02 2.57
CA MET A 40 -9.32 11.78 2.43
C MET A 40 -8.21 10.91 1.80
N ILE A 41 -8.03 9.68 2.30
CA ILE A 41 -7.04 8.74 1.75
C ILE A 41 -7.35 8.46 0.26
N LEU A 42 -8.58 8.06 -0.07
CA LEU A 42 -8.98 7.78 -1.45
C LEU A 42 -8.84 9.00 -2.37
N SER A 43 -9.09 10.20 -1.85
CA SER A 43 -8.86 11.46 -2.58
C SER A 43 -7.37 11.68 -2.87
N ALA A 44 -6.50 11.48 -1.87
CA ALA A 44 -5.05 11.59 -2.05
C ALA A 44 -4.52 10.57 -3.08
N MET A 45 -5.08 9.36 -3.09
CA MET A 45 -4.72 8.28 -4.04
C MET A 45 -4.94 8.65 -5.50
N LYS A 46 -5.85 9.60 -5.81
CA LYS A 46 -6.02 10.13 -7.18
C LYS A 46 -4.75 10.76 -7.72
N THR A 47 -3.85 11.24 -6.86
CA THR A 47 -2.56 11.81 -7.26
C THR A 47 -1.47 10.75 -7.49
N TRP A 48 -1.71 9.49 -7.11
CA TRP A 48 -0.70 8.42 -7.13
C TRP A 48 -0.61 7.66 -8.45
N LYS A 49 -1.15 8.25 -9.54
CA LYS A 49 -1.19 7.64 -10.89
C LYS A 49 -1.88 6.26 -10.91
N ILE A 50 -2.82 6.02 -9.99
CA ILE A 50 -3.70 4.84 -10.00
C ILE A 50 -5.13 5.29 -10.30
N LYS A 51 -5.87 4.43 -11.01
CA LYS A 51 -7.30 4.64 -11.28
C LYS A 51 -8.08 3.57 -10.52
N LEU A 52 -8.96 4.02 -9.63
CA LEU A 52 -9.88 3.14 -8.91
C LEU A 52 -11.26 3.25 -9.55
N GLU A 53 -11.92 2.12 -9.74
CA GLU A 53 -13.31 2.07 -10.19
C GLU A 53 -14.25 2.52 -9.06
N GLU A 54 -15.42 3.03 -9.43
CA GLU A 54 -16.39 3.60 -8.47
C GLU A 54 -16.88 2.57 -7.45
N ASN A 55 -17.08 1.32 -7.88
CA ASN A 55 -17.41 0.20 -6.99
C ASN A 55 -16.31 -0.07 -5.96
N VAL A 56 -15.03 0.00 -6.34
CA VAL A 56 -13.89 -0.19 -5.44
C VAL A 56 -13.82 0.94 -4.42
N ILE A 57 -14.01 2.18 -4.87
CA ILE A 57 -14.09 3.36 -3.99
C ILE A 57 -15.23 3.19 -2.98
N LYS A 58 -16.42 2.82 -3.45
CA LYS A 58 -17.59 2.59 -2.61
C LYS A 58 -17.33 1.48 -1.59
N SER A 59 -16.78 0.34 -2.01
CA SER A 59 -16.44 -0.76 -1.10
C SER A 59 -15.44 -0.34 -0.03
N ALA A 60 -14.43 0.47 -0.37
CA ALA A 60 -13.48 1.01 0.60
C ALA A 60 -14.13 1.96 1.62
N LEU A 61 -15.11 2.78 1.19
CA LEU A 61 -15.86 3.68 2.06
C LEU A 61 -16.89 2.97 2.96
N GLU A 62 -17.42 1.83 2.52
CA GLU A 62 -18.43 1.08 3.29
C GLU A 62 -17.80 0.07 4.25
N ASN A 63 -16.60 -0.43 3.95
CA ASN A 63 -15.90 -1.40 4.79
C ASN A 63 -15.23 -0.72 6.01
N THR A 64 -15.90 -0.77 7.16
CA THR A 64 -15.48 -0.08 8.40
C THR A 64 -14.24 -0.69 9.05
N GLU A 65 -13.97 -1.97 8.80
CA GLU A 65 -12.77 -2.67 9.28
C GLU A 65 -11.50 -2.25 8.52
N GLY A 66 -11.66 -1.55 7.39
CA GLY A 66 -10.57 -1.01 6.58
C GLY A 66 -9.86 -2.03 5.70
N ASP A 67 -10.25 -3.29 5.70
CA ASP A 67 -9.65 -4.37 4.90
C ASP A 67 -9.69 -4.08 3.39
N ALA A 68 -10.77 -3.46 2.91
CA ALA A 68 -10.87 -3.05 1.52
C ALA A 68 -9.83 -1.98 1.17
N LEU A 69 -9.62 -1.00 2.07
CA LEU A 69 -8.60 0.03 1.87
C LEU A 69 -7.18 -0.53 2.03
N ASP A 70 -6.98 -1.45 2.97
CA ASP A 70 -5.72 -2.19 3.17
C ASP A 70 -5.35 -2.95 1.90
N SER A 71 -6.31 -3.61 1.26
CA SER A 71 -6.10 -4.36 0.01
C SER A 71 -5.67 -3.45 -1.15
N ILE A 72 -6.27 -2.26 -1.27
CA ILE A 72 -5.88 -1.28 -2.30
C ILE A 72 -4.44 -0.78 -2.03
N LEU A 73 -4.12 -0.47 -0.78
CA LEU A 73 -2.78 -0.01 -0.39
C LEU A 73 -1.73 -1.10 -0.61
N ALA A 74 -2.06 -2.35 -0.29
CA ALA A 74 -1.19 -3.51 -0.53
C ALA A 74 -0.94 -3.74 -2.03
N ALA A 75 -1.99 -3.67 -2.87
CA ALA A 75 -1.85 -3.79 -4.31
C ALA A 75 -0.98 -2.66 -4.90
N TYR A 76 -1.18 -1.43 -4.44
CA TYR A 76 -0.34 -0.29 -4.82
C TYR A 76 1.12 -0.50 -4.40
N ALA A 77 1.38 -0.92 -3.16
CA ALA A 77 2.73 -1.18 -2.67
C ALA A 77 3.42 -2.30 -3.45
N ALA A 78 2.71 -3.40 -3.73
CA ALA A 78 3.22 -4.50 -4.54
C ALA A 78 3.58 -4.06 -5.96
N TYR A 79 2.72 -3.27 -6.63
CA TYR A 79 3.03 -2.72 -7.95
C TYR A 79 4.29 -1.83 -7.93
N ARG A 80 4.43 -0.98 -6.91
CA ARG A 80 5.62 -0.13 -6.74
C ARG A 80 6.89 -0.95 -6.50
N ALA A 81 6.80 -2.03 -5.73
CA ALA A 81 7.89 -2.96 -5.51
C ALA A 81 8.33 -3.64 -6.81
N LEU A 82 7.38 -4.12 -7.63
CA LEU A 82 7.69 -4.72 -8.93
C LEU A 82 8.44 -3.74 -9.85
N GLN A 83 7.95 -2.51 -9.98
CA GLN A 83 8.58 -1.48 -10.80
C GLN A 83 10.03 -1.16 -10.39
N LYS A 84 10.32 -1.21 -9.08
CA LYS A 84 11.68 -1.00 -8.57
C LYS A 84 12.56 -2.24 -8.61
N SER A 85 11.97 -3.44 -8.55
CA SER A 85 12.72 -4.69 -8.65
C SER A 85 13.31 -4.90 -10.06
N GLU A 86 12.72 -4.27 -11.07
CA GLU A 86 13.27 -4.22 -12.43
C GLU A 86 14.53 -3.34 -12.53
N ASP A 87 14.81 -2.46 -11.55
CA ASP A 87 15.95 -1.53 -11.54
C ASP A 87 17.27 -2.15 -11.03
N ASP A 88 17.34 -3.48 -10.85
CA ASP A 88 18.53 -4.27 -10.50
C ASP A 88 19.40 -3.64 -9.38
N ILE A 89 18.74 -3.27 -8.27
CA ILE A 89 19.39 -2.61 -7.13
C ILE A 89 20.20 -3.66 -6.35
N PRO A 90 21.53 -3.49 -6.19
CA PRO A 90 22.35 -4.44 -5.43
C PRO A 90 21.91 -4.48 -3.96
N LEU A 91 21.65 -5.68 -3.47
CA LEU A 91 21.38 -5.94 -2.07
C LEU A 91 22.65 -5.72 -1.24
N THR A 92 22.68 -4.66 -0.42
CA THR A 92 23.73 -4.47 0.59
C THR A 92 23.54 -5.45 1.76
N GLU A 93 24.62 -5.87 2.42
CA GLU A 93 24.64 -6.95 3.44
C GLU A 93 23.57 -6.82 4.55
N GLY A 94 23.16 -5.60 4.89
CA GLY A 94 22.11 -5.34 5.90
C GLY A 94 20.70 -5.80 5.50
N TYR A 95 20.41 -5.97 4.21
CA TYR A 95 19.10 -6.38 3.71
C TYR A 95 18.94 -7.90 3.56
N ILE A 96 19.99 -8.68 3.82
CA ILE A 96 19.96 -10.14 3.70
C ILE A 96 19.07 -10.77 4.78
N SER A 97 18.92 -10.11 5.95
CA SER A 97 18.02 -10.56 7.03
C SER A 97 16.65 -9.88 7.04
N GLU A 98 16.53 -8.63 6.57
CA GLU A 98 15.29 -7.84 6.66
C GLU A 98 14.46 -7.82 5.37
N GLY A 99 15.05 -8.18 4.22
CA GLY A 99 14.40 -8.07 2.90
C GLY A 99 14.40 -6.64 2.35
N ILE A 100 14.26 -6.46 1.02
CA ILE A 100 14.31 -5.13 0.39
C ILE A 100 13.05 -4.33 0.71
N ILE A 101 13.26 -3.11 1.22
CA ILE A 101 12.19 -2.14 1.41
C ILE A 101 12.03 -1.32 0.13
N TYR A 102 10.87 -1.45 -0.52
CA TYR A 102 10.53 -0.69 -1.72
C TYR A 102 9.69 0.55 -1.37
N ASP A 103 10.20 1.77 -1.62
CA ASP A 103 9.45 3.03 -1.41
C ASP A 103 8.40 3.41 -2.48
#